data_AF-A0A5C5XM60-F1
#
_entry.id   AF-A0A5C5XM60-F1
#
_cell.length_a   1.000
_cell.length_b   1.000
_cell.length_c   1.000
_cell.angle_alpha   90.00
_cell.angle_beta   90.00
_cell.angle_gamma   90.00
#
_symmetry.space_group_name_H-M   'P 1'
#
loop_
_entity.id
_entity.type
_entity.pdbx_description
1 polymer ?
#
loop_
_entity_poly.entity_id
_entity_poly.type
_entity_poly.pdbx_seq_one_letter_code
_entity_poly.pdbx_strand_id
1 'polypeptide(L)'
;MISKHLACCTYLAVFVSANLTFGQFKEPNYAPAQQGVIQSPRIIPKTTHSSNQELLKLVDEAIEVSSRRYLIANEHSPWQIYHGMNAYRHDFLVDYNGTLVPASDWLSQTNPQFRGLPWFEKTVHGGRAHRFTKPYHFEGHPNQSLALMVMCNFPYEHTFMTDDGPITIQNIIDNAKADLNPREELTWTLWFLTHYLDEDDTWMTRRGETWNLEKLVQNQINTQVTEAACGGTHNLYALSAARNNHVRNGGEIRGVWLQADQKIKRYLVAAKSLQRPDGSFPTNYFRGYGYPKSFSEQVASSGHMMEWIVVGADQTQLDDKWIEQGIQHISEKLIKYRDESAECGPLYHAVSALVLYRERMNGVAWPRPEQEPSSINPLPAASTLTKIQESPAASEPATMSPEQSLEAKPLPEQTAKKPIDVTEQAMDGKISISIDESDLSRKPVATKPVEILIAPEDATIIK
;
A
#
# COMPACT_ATOMS: atom_id res chain seq x y z
N MET A 1 66.60 -24.72 0.39
CA MET A 1 67.88 -24.43 -0.28
C MET A 1 67.68 -23.26 -1.23
N ILE A 2 68.43 -22.15 -1.00
CA ILE A 2 69.01 -21.19 -1.99
C ILE A 2 68.01 -20.44 -2.92
N SER A 3 67.98 -19.12 -3.14
CA SER A 3 68.67 -17.93 -2.61
C SER A 3 67.97 -16.64 -3.14
N LYS A 4 67.98 -15.62 -2.28
CA LYS A 4 67.93 -14.14 -2.42
C LYS A 4 67.93 -13.48 -3.83
N HIS A 5 67.10 -12.44 -4.03
CA HIS A 5 67.53 -11.03 -3.90
C HIS A 5 66.38 -10.00 -3.87
N LEU A 6 66.61 -8.97 -3.05
CA LEU A 6 65.83 -7.77 -2.73
C LEU A 6 66.10 -6.65 -3.74
N ALA A 7 65.12 -5.79 -4.02
CA ALA A 7 65.37 -4.38 -4.38
C ALA A 7 64.21 -3.48 -3.95
N CYS A 8 64.57 -2.45 -3.20
CA CYS A 8 63.76 -1.41 -2.56
C CYS A 8 63.78 -0.16 -3.45
N CYS A 9 62.67 0.58 -3.59
CA CYS A 9 62.69 1.94 -4.13
C CYS A 9 61.65 2.84 -3.44
N THR A 10 62.14 3.60 -2.47
CA THR A 10 61.65 4.91 -2.03
C THR A 10 61.63 5.92 -3.17
N TYR A 11 60.58 6.75 -3.28
CA TYR A 11 60.63 7.99 -4.06
C TYR A 11 60.38 9.20 -3.17
N LEU A 12 61.44 10.02 -3.08
CA LEU A 12 61.49 11.35 -2.48
C LEU A 12 60.98 12.39 -3.49
N ALA A 13 60.29 13.41 -2.99
CA ALA A 13 59.80 14.55 -3.76
C ALA A 13 60.95 15.45 -4.27
N VAL A 14 60.82 15.95 -5.49
CA VAL A 14 61.58 17.10 -6.00
C VAL A 14 60.61 18.07 -6.66
N PHE A 15 60.52 19.27 -6.11
CA PHE A 15 59.84 20.43 -6.70
C PHE A 15 60.72 21.02 -7.81
N VAL A 16 60.14 21.19 -9.00
CA VAL A 16 60.67 22.10 -10.03
C VAL A 16 59.53 23.00 -10.49
N SER A 17 59.65 24.27 -10.17
CA SER A 17 58.79 25.37 -10.62
C SER A 17 59.16 25.78 -12.05
N ALA A 18 58.19 25.72 -12.96
CA ALA A 18 58.28 26.36 -14.28
C ALA A 18 57.08 27.28 -14.48
N ASN A 19 57.35 28.58 -14.56
CA ASN A 19 56.40 29.63 -14.89
C ASN A 19 56.06 29.56 -16.39
N LEU A 20 54.78 29.44 -16.72
CA LEU A 20 54.25 29.72 -18.04
C LEU A 20 53.16 30.78 -17.92
N THR A 21 53.46 31.94 -18.48
CA THR A 21 52.59 33.11 -18.65
C THR A 21 51.51 32.81 -19.69
N PHE A 22 50.24 32.82 -19.27
CA PHE A 22 49.09 32.85 -20.16
C PHE A 22 48.54 34.27 -20.27
N GLY A 23 48.31 34.69 -21.52
CA GLY A 23 47.84 36.03 -21.88
C GLY A 23 46.44 36.36 -21.36
N GLN A 24 46.22 37.66 -21.14
CA GLN A 24 44.95 38.23 -20.73
C GLN A 24 43.85 37.97 -21.76
N PHE A 25 42.91 37.09 -21.42
CA PHE A 25 41.56 37.14 -21.97
C PHE A 25 40.72 38.09 -21.11
N LYS A 26 40.16 39.11 -21.76
CA LYS A 26 39.20 40.06 -21.16
C LYS A 26 37.87 39.32 -21.00
N GLU A 27 37.45 39.10 -19.75
CA GLU A 27 36.10 38.60 -19.48
C GLU A 27 35.05 39.65 -19.88
N PRO A 28 33.93 39.26 -20.52
CA PRO A 28 32.79 40.13 -20.67
C PRO A 28 32.19 40.43 -19.29
N ASN A 29 32.00 41.71 -18.98
CA ASN A 29 31.30 42.20 -17.79
C ASN A 29 29.88 41.63 -17.75
N TYR A 30 29.69 40.51 -17.04
CA TYR A 30 28.39 40.10 -16.56
C TYR A 30 28.15 40.81 -15.23
N ALA A 31 27.06 41.59 -15.18
CA ALA A 31 26.54 42.10 -13.91
C ALA A 31 26.36 40.91 -12.95
N PRO A 32 26.68 41.06 -11.64
CA PRO A 32 26.52 39.98 -10.69
C PRO A 32 25.06 39.54 -10.72
N ALA A 33 24.82 38.28 -11.05
CA ALA A 33 23.51 37.66 -10.91
C ALA A 33 23.13 37.80 -9.43
N GLN A 34 22.18 38.69 -9.15
CA GLN A 34 21.59 38.77 -7.82
C GLN A 34 21.10 37.36 -7.48
N GLN A 35 21.61 36.79 -6.39
CA GLN A 35 21.08 35.58 -5.80
C GLN A 35 19.61 35.85 -5.47
N GLY A 36 18.73 35.50 -6.40
CA GLY A 36 17.30 35.48 -6.16
C GLY A 36 17.06 34.46 -5.07
N VAL A 37 16.65 34.94 -3.90
CA VAL A 37 16.11 34.10 -2.84
C VAL A 37 14.94 33.33 -3.47
N ILE A 38 15.10 32.02 -3.65
CA ILE A 38 13.96 31.14 -3.93
C ILE A 38 13.11 31.21 -2.67
N GLN A 39 12.01 31.99 -2.72
CA GLN A 39 11.09 32.05 -1.61
C GLN A 39 10.59 30.63 -1.33
N SER A 40 10.64 30.22 -0.05
CA SER A 40 9.96 29.03 0.43
C SER A 40 8.55 29.00 -0.15
N PRO A 41 8.02 27.82 -0.55
CA PRO A 41 6.71 27.74 -1.17
C PRO A 41 5.70 28.45 -0.27
N ARG A 42 5.23 29.61 -0.74
CA ARG A 42 4.20 30.38 -0.07
C ARG A 42 2.97 29.48 -0.08
N ILE A 43 2.43 29.14 1.09
CA ILE A 43 1.12 28.51 1.19
C ILE A 43 0.13 29.52 0.60
N ILE A 44 -0.22 29.33 -0.67
CA ILE A 44 -1.30 30.08 -1.31
C ILE A 44 -2.58 29.43 -0.77
N PRO A 45 -3.43 30.16 -0.03
CA PRO A 45 -4.74 29.64 0.33
C PRO A 45 -5.50 29.35 -0.96
N LYS A 46 -5.82 28.07 -1.24
CA LYS A 46 -6.63 27.72 -2.41
C LYS A 46 -8.02 28.31 -2.22
N THR A 47 -8.45 29.11 -3.19
CA THR A 47 -9.87 29.23 -3.52
C THR A 47 -10.33 27.86 -4.01
N THR A 48 -11.07 27.12 -3.19
CA THR A 48 -11.73 25.88 -3.61
C THR A 48 -12.67 26.19 -4.78
N HIS A 49 -12.33 25.72 -5.97
CA HIS A 49 -13.24 25.75 -7.11
C HIS A 49 -14.44 24.83 -6.82
N SER A 50 -15.65 25.22 -7.26
CA SER A 50 -16.87 24.45 -7.02
C SER A 50 -16.80 23.01 -7.58
N SER A 51 -16.06 22.81 -8.67
CA SER A 51 -15.80 21.48 -9.26
C SER A 51 -15.11 20.53 -8.29
N ASN A 52 -14.21 21.03 -7.45
CA ASN A 52 -13.45 20.21 -6.51
C ASN A 52 -14.34 19.77 -5.35
N GLN A 53 -15.34 20.58 -4.97
CA GLN A 53 -16.28 20.21 -3.90
C GLN A 53 -17.21 19.08 -4.33
N GLU A 54 -17.66 19.04 -5.58
CA GLU A 54 -18.47 17.93 -6.09
C GLU A 54 -17.66 16.64 -6.17
N LEU A 55 -16.41 16.70 -6.65
CA LEU A 55 -15.52 15.54 -6.67
C LEU A 55 -15.23 15.04 -5.25
N LEU A 56 -14.99 15.92 -4.27
CA LEU A 56 -14.74 15.52 -2.89
C LEU A 56 -15.95 14.83 -2.25
N LYS A 57 -17.19 15.25 -2.57
CA LYS A 57 -18.39 14.53 -2.12
C LYS A 57 -18.47 13.12 -2.69
N LEU A 58 -18.15 12.96 -3.97
CA LEU A 58 -18.10 11.66 -4.63
C LEU A 58 -17.02 10.76 -4.01
N VAL A 59 -15.87 11.33 -3.68
CA VAL A 59 -14.77 10.66 -2.97
C VAL A 59 -15.23 10.18 -1.60
N ASP A 60 -15.87 11.04 -0.81
CA ASP A 60 -16.39 10.67 0.51
C ASP A 60 -17.44 9.56 0.43
N GLU A 61 -18.37 9.63 -0.53
CA GLU A 61 -19.36 8.56 -0.76
C GLU A 61 -18.68 7.24 -1.12
N ALA A 62 -17.66 7.25 -1.98
CA ALA A 62 -16.93 6.04 -2.37
C ALA A 62 -16.15 5.41 -1.21
N ILE A 63 -15.53 6.24 -0.35
CA ILE A 63 -14.84 5.79 0.86
C ILE A 63 -15.85 5.15 1.84
N GLU A 64 -16.99 5.82 2.07
CA GLU A 64 -18.04 5.36 2.97
C GLU A 64 -18.69 4.06 2.50
N VAL A 65 -19.06 3.98 1.22
CA VAL A 65 -19.67 2.76 0.67
C VAL A 65 -18.70 1.58 0.72
N SER A 66 -17.42 1.83 0.47
CA SER A 66 -16.38 0.79 0.53
C SER A 66 -16.09 0.34 1.97
N SER A 67 -16.28 1.20 2.98
CA SER A 67 -15.97 0.88 4.39
C SER A 67 -16.96 -0.12 5.00
N ARG A 68 -18.12 -0.30 4.36
CA ARG A 68 -19.13 -1.29 4.73
C ARG A 68 -18.70 -2.74 4.45
N ARG A 69 -17.56 -2.93 3.77
CA ARG A 69 -16.91 -4.23 3.55
C ARG A 69 -15.97 -4.53 4.72
N TYR A 70 -16.53 -5.05 5.80
CA TYR A 70 -15.76 -5.39 7.00
C TYR A 70 -14.98 -6.69 6.83
N LEU A 71 -13.80 -6.75 7.44
CA LEU A 71 -13.03 -7.98 7.62
C LEU A 71 -13.26 -8.50 9.04
N ILE A 72 -13.27 -9.82 9.17
CA ILE A 72 -13.42 -10.53 10.44
C ILE A 72 -12.03 -10.82 11.03
N ALA A 73 -11.80 -10.35 12.26
CA ALA A 73 -10.61 -10.58 13.03
C ALA A 73 -10.38 -12.08 13.31
N ASN A 74 -9.12 -12.53 13.24
CA ASN A 74 -8.68 -13.94 13.35
C ASN A 74 -9.20 -14.91 12.26
N GLU A 75 -10.10 -14.48 11.37
CA GLU A 75 -10.54 -15.26 10.21
C GLU A 75 -9.87 -14.78 8.92
N HIS A 76 -9.87 -13.47 8.67
CA HIS A 76 -9.18 -12.89 7.52
C HIS A 76 -7.68 -12.81 7.79
N SER A 77 -6.90 -12.90 6.72
CA SER A 77 -5.45 -12.96 6.86
C SER A 77 -4.86 -11.62 7.31
N PRO A 78 -3.73 -11.63 8.04
CA PRO A 78 -2.97 -10.42 8.32
C PRO A 78 -2.72 -9.59 7.06
N TRP A 79 -2.37 -10.25 5.95
CA TRP A 79 -2.18 -9.57 4.68
C TRP A 79 -3.40 -8.74 4.28
N GLN A 80 -4.62 -9.28 4.39
CA GLN A 80 -5.84 -8.55 4.07
C GLN A 80 -6.09 -7.35 4.99
N ILE A 81 -5.93 -7.56 6.31
CA ILE A 81 -6.21 -6.53 7.31
C ILE A 81 -5.21 -5.38 7.24
N TYR A 82 -3.92 -5.64 6.99
CA TYR A 82 -2.93 -4.57 6.80
C TYR A 82 -3.27 -3.67 5.60
N HIS A 83 -3.86 -4.20 4.54
CA HIS A 83 -4.32 -3.37 3.42
C HIS A 83 -5.50 -2.49 3.82
N GLY A 84 -6.44 -3.01 4.61
CA GLY A 84 -7.53 -2.20 5.18
C GLY A 84 -7.00 -1.05 6.04
N MET A 85 -5.98 -1.32 6.85
CA MET A 85 -5.28 -0.29 7.64
C MET A 85 -4.53 0.73 6.77
N ASN A 86 -3.96 0.33 5.62
CA ASN A 86 -3.37 1.28 4.66
C ASN A 86 -4.42 2.29 4.15
N ALA A 87 -5.63 1.81 3.87
CA ALA A 87 -6.71 2.65 3.35
C ALA A 87 -7.34 3.55 4.43
N TYR A 88 -7.82 2.95 5.53
CA TYR A 88 -8.65 3.62 6.52
C TYR A 88 -7.89 4.01 7.80
N ARG A 89 -6.64 3.56 7.96
CA ARG A 89 -5.76 3.91 9.09
C ARG A 89 -6.41 3.51 10.42
N HIS A 90 -6.48 4.43 11.38
CA HIS A 90 -7.15 4.21 12.65
C HIS A 90 -8.66 4.02 12.52
N ASP A 91 -9.28 4.50 11.43
CA ASP A 91 -10.71 4.35 11.19
C ASP A 91 -11.04 2.97 10.59
N PHE A 92 -10.04 2.11 10.34
CA PHE A 92 -10.30 0.77 9.83
C PHE A 92 -10.94 -0.09 10.92
N LEU A 93 -12.19 -0.51 10.70
CA LEU A 93 -12.93 -1.39 11.61
C LEU A 93 -12.85 -2.84 11.15
N VAL A 94 -12.63 -3.75 12.10
CA VAL A 94 -12.75 -5.20 11.93
C VAL A 94 -13.86 -5.73 12.83
N ASP A 95 -14.57 -6.75 12.36
CA ASP A 95 -15.49 -7.51 13.20
C ASP A 95 -14.69 -8.43 14.12
N TYR A 96 -14.74 -8.16 15.42
CA TYR A 96 -14.21 -9.01 16.46
C TYR A 96 -15.34 -9.52 17.35
N ASN A 97 -15.73 -10.78 17.15
CA ASN A 97 -16.80 -11.45 17.89
C ASN A 97 -18.17 -10.75 17.81
N GLY A 98 -18.56 -10.30 16.61
CA GLY A 98 -19.83 -9.61 16.35
C GLY A 98 -19.82 -8.13 16.73
N THR A 99 -18.65 -7.57 17.06
CA THR A 99 -18.48 -6.16 17.42
C THR A 99 -17.43 -5.52 16.52
N LEU A 100 -17.79 -4.41 15.88
CA LEU A 100 -16.83 -3.63 15.10
C LEU A 100 -15.89 -2.88 16.05
N VAL A 101 -14.60 -3.12 15.91
CA VAL A 101 -13.55 -2.48 16.70
C VAL A 101 -12.46 -1.92 15.77
N PRO A 102 -11.77 -0.83 16.14
CA PRO A 102 -10.62 -0.36 15.38
C PRO A 102 -9.55 -1.45 15.29
N ALA A 103 -9.09 -1.74 14.07
CA ALA A 103 -8.07 -2.75 13.83
C ALA A 103 -6.76 -2.44 14.56
N SER A 104 -6.42 -1.15 14.65
CA SER A 104 -5.25 -0.68 15.41
C SER A 104 -5.38 -1.01 16.91
N ASP A 105 -6.50 -0.70 17.54
CA ASP A 105 -6.76 -1.02 18.95
C ASP A 105 -6.75 -2.53 19.19
N TRP A 106 -7.40 -3.31 18.31
CA TRP A 106 -7.42 -4.77 18.38
C TRP A 106 -6.01 -5.37 18.28
N LEU A 107 -5.21 -4.93 17.31
CA LEU A 107 -3.84 -5.37 17.08
C LEU A 107 -2.91 -5.04 18.27
N SER A 108 -3.16 -3.91 18.95
CA SER A 108 -2.35 -3.43 20.07
C SER A 108 -2.66 -4.14 21.38
N GLN A 109 -3.94 -4.44 21.62
CA GLN A 109 -4.43 -4.95 22.90
C GLN A 109 -4.54 -6.47 22.95
N THR A 110 -4.53 -7.12 21.78
CA THR A 110 -4.57 -8.58 21.67
C THR A 110 -3.26 -9.11 21.12
N ASN A 111 -3.03 -10.42 21.26
CA ASN A 111 -2.01 -11.14 20.52
C ASN A 111 -2.71 -11.88 19.37
N PRO A 112 -3.03 -11.21 18.25
CA PRO A 112 -3.84 -11.82 17.20
C PRO A 112 -3.10 -12.97 16.55
N GLN A 113 -3.87 -14.00 16.21
CA GLN A 113 -3.36 -15.25 15.68
C GLN A 113 -4.05 -15.52 14.36
N PHE A 114 -3.28 -15.95 13.36
CA PHE A 114 -3.83 -16.45 12.12
C PHE A 114 -3.31 -17.86 11.86
N ARG A 115 -4.23 -18.83 11.85
CA ARG A 115 -3.90 -20.26 11.75
C ARG A 115 -2.93 -20.74 12.84
N GLY A 116 -3.09 -20.19 14.06
CA GLY A 116 -2.28 -20.54 15.23
C GLY A 116 -0.86 -19.96 15.21
N LEU A 117 -0.59 -18.96 14.37
CA LEU A 117 0.68 -18.24 14.32
C LEU A 117 0.47 -16.75 14.67
N PRO A 118 1.36 -16.14 15.48
CA PRO A 118 1.22 -14.75 15.88
C PRO A 118 1.48 -13.82 14.71
N TRP A 119 0.89 -12.64 14.73
CA TRP A 119 1.11 -11.62 13.69
C TRP A 119 2.47 -10.95 13.80
N PHE A 120 3.02 -10.89 15.01
CA PHE A 120 4.32 -10.31 15.31
C PHE A 120 5.20 -11.28 16.08
N GLU A 121 6.50 -11.23 15.81
CA GLU A 121 7.50 -12.11 16.39
C GLU A 121 8.62 -11.28 17.00
N LYS A 122 9.15 -11.73 18.15
CA LYS A 122 10.44 -11.24 18.64
C LYS A 122 11.58 -11.78 17.79
N THR A 123 12.61 -10.98 17.62
CA THR A 123 13.85 -11.38 16.96
C THR A 123 15.05 -11.05 17.85
N VAL A 124 16.22 -11.55 17.48
CA VAL A 124 17.48 -11.18 18.14
C VAL A 124 17.85 -9.69 17.98
N HIS A 125 17.11 -8.95 17.14
CA HIS A 125 17.33 -7.54 16.85
C HIS A 125 16.12 -6.65 17.20
N GLY A 126 15.14 -7.18 17.92
CA GLY A 126 13.92 -6.45 18.28
C GLY A 126 12.67 -7.25 17.94
N GLY A 127 11.91 -6.83 16.94
CA GLY A 127 10.69 -7.52 16.52
C GLY A 127 10.35 -7.34 15.04
N ARG A 128 9.42 -8.12 14.51
CA ARG A 128 8.96 -8.02 13.12
C ARG A 128 7.54 -8.51 12.96
N ALA A 129 6.91 -8.15 11.85
CA ALA A 129 5.72 -8.86 11.38
C ALA A 129 6.11 -10.29 10.95
N HIS A 130 5.20 -11.24 11.18
CA HIS A 130 5.39 -12.64 10.81
C HIS A 130 5.48 -12.77 9.28
N ARG A 131 6.42 -13.58 8.78
CA ARG A 131 6.64 -13.77 7.34
C ARG A 131 5.76 -14.87 6.76
N PHE A 132 5.28 -14.70 5.54
CA PHE A 132 4.45 -15.70 4.91
C PHE A 132 5.19 -17.04 4.70
N THR A 133 4.45 -18.12 4.87
CA THR A 133 4.81 -19.47 4.36
C THR A 133 3.89 -19.92 3.23
N LYS A 134 2.75 -19.23 3.08
CA LYS A 134 1.76 -19.39 2.02
C LYS A 134 1.35 -18.01 1.52
N PRO A 135 1.27 -17.79 0.19
CA PRO A 135 0.93 -16.48 -0.37
C PRO A 135 -0.30 -15.87 0.30
N TYR A 136 -0.25 -14.55 0.54
CA TYR A 136 -1.36 -13.76 1.09
C TYR A 136 -1.83 -14.13 2.50
N HIS A 137 -1.10 -14.98 3.24
CA HIS A 137 -1.38 -15.20 4.66
C HIS A 137 -0.80 -14.08 5.52
N PHE A 138 0.51 -13.86 5.41
CA PHE A 138 1.25 -12.84 6.13
C PHE A 138 2.05 -11.96 5.15
N GLU A 139 3.02 -11.18 5.62
CA GLU A 139 3.84 -10.36 4.71
C GLU A 139 4.60 -11.22 3.71
N GLY A 140 4.42 -10.92 2.42
CA GLY A 140 5.11 -11.56 1.31
C GLY A 140 6.56 -11.10 1.14
N HIS A 141 6.85 -9.91 1.64
CA HIS A 141 8.14 -9.22 1.51
C HIS A 141 8.54 -8.62 2.85
N PRO A 142 9.84 -8.54 3.17
CA PRO A 142 10.29 -7.94 4.42
C PRO A 142 9.74 -6.53 4.61
N ASN A 143 9.10 -6.30 5.76
CA ASN A 143 8.54 -5.01 6.17
C ASN A 143 7.31 -4.55 5.35
N GLN A 144 6.68 -5.43 4.56
CA GLN A 144 5.48 -5.09 3.78
C GLN A 144 4.32 -4.66 4.69
N SER A 145 4.06 -5.42 5.76
CA SER A 145 2.99 -5.09 6.71
C SER A 145 3.22 -3.71 7.34
N LEU A 146 4.47 -3.40 7.66
CA LEU A 146 4.86 -2.16 8.32
C LEU A 146 4.74 -0.96 7.39
N ALA A 147 5.14 -1.11 6.13
CA ALA A 147 4.96 -0.11 5.10
C ALA A 147 3.48 0.25 4.90
N LEU A 148 2.60 -0.75 4.88
CA LEU A 148 1.14 -0.56 4.78
C LEU A 148 0.54 0.14 6.02
N MET A 149 1.18 0.02 7.18
CA MET A 149 0.72 0.69 8.42
C MET A 149 1.35 2.05 8.66
N VAL A 150 2.27 2.53 7.81
CA VAL A 150 2.94 3.84 7.99
C VAL A 150 1.93 4.97 8.20
N MET A 151 0.83 4.96 7.46
CA MET A 151 -0.20 6.00 7.57
C MET A 151 -1.08 5.89 8.82
N CYS A 152 -1.00 4.78 9.56
CA CYS A 152 -1.53 4.69 10.93
C CYS A 152 -0.65 5.45 11.93
N ASN A 153 0.52 5.94 11.53
CA ASN A 153 1.36 6.83 12.33
C ASN A 153 1.61 6.40 13.78
N PHE A 154 1.84 5.11 14.01
CA PHE A 154 2.11 4.61 15.36
C PHE A 154 3.38 5.26 15.95
N PRO A 155 3.33 5.76 17.20
CA PRO A 155 4.50 6.34 17.87
C PRO A 155 5.56 5.26 18.17
N TYR A 156 6.81 5.68 18.41
CA TYR A 156 7.95 4.77 18.60
C TYR A 156 7.74 3.75 19.73
N GLU A 157 7.08 4.16 20.81
CA GLU A 157 6.80 3.33 21.98
C GLU A 157 5.49 2.54 21.88
N HIS A 158 4.75 2.68 20.77
CA HIS A 158 3.55 1.89 20.55
C HIS A 158 3.89 0.40 20.52
N THR A 159 3.12 -0.39 21.28
CA THR A 159 3.37 -1.82 21.47
C THR A 159 2.42 -2.71 20.69
N PHE A 160 2.98 -3.75 20.08
CA PHE A 160 2.22 -4.91 19.61
C PHE A 160 2.54 -6.13 20.46
N MET A 161 1.53 -6.96 20.74
CA MET A 161 1.73 -8.18 21.50
C MET A 161 2.34 -9.28 20.65
N THR A 162 3.17 -10.11 21.29
CA THR A 162 3.71 -11.37 20.74
C THR A 162 3.60 -12.46 21.81
N ASP A 163 3.83 -13.72 21.43
CA ASP A 163 3.86 -14.83 22.38
C ASP A 163 4.91 -14.66 23.49
N ASP A 164 6.01 -13.97 23.18
CA ASP A 164 7.15 -13.75 24.10
C ASP A 164 7.10 -12.38 24.80
N GLY A 165 5.93 -11.73 24.83
CA GLY A 165 5.70 -10.39 25.38
C GLY A 165 5.70 -9.29 24.31
N PRO A 166 5.41 -8.03 24.68
CA PRO A 166 5.25 -6.96 23.69
C PRO A 166 6.57 -6.60 22.99
N ILE A 167 6.44 -6.07 21.77
CA ILE A 167 7.48 -5.38 21.01
C ILE A 167 7.00 -3.95 20.70
N THR A 168 7.91 -2.98 20.64
CA THR A 168 7.59 -1.61 20.23
C THR A 168 7.83 -1.37 18.74
N ILE A 169 7.31 -0.27 18.20
CA ILE A 169 7.69 0.23 16.87
C ILE A 169 9.21 0.45 16.79
N GLN A 170 9.85 0.94 17.86
CA GLN A 170 11.32 1.05 17.91
C GLN A 170 12.01 -0.31 17.74
N ASN A 171 11.53 -1.37 18.40
CA ASN A 171 12.08 -2.72 18.20
C ASN A 171 11.92 -3.21 16.76
N ILE A 172 10.83 -2.83 16.10
CA ILE A 172 10.58 -3.16 14.70
C ILE A 172 11.54 -2.39 13.78
N ILE A 173 11.77 -1.10 14.03
CA ILE A 173 12.75 -0.28 13.30
C ILE A 173 14.15 -0.88 13.43
N ASP A 174 14.57 -1.24 14.66
CA ASP A 174 15.88 -1.84 14.92
C ASP A 174 16.08 -3.14 14.15
N ASN A 175 15.07 -4.01 14.12
CA ASN A 175 15.11 -5.23 13.35
C ASN A 175 15.15 -4.96 11.83
N ALA A 176 14.33 -4.02 11.33
CA ALA A 176 14.32 -3.66 9.92
C ALA A 176 15.70 -3.13 9.47
N LYS A 177 16.36 -2.31 10.30
CA LYS A 177 17.73 -1.82 10.06
C LYS A 177 18.75 -2.96 10.08
N ALA A 178 18.66 -3.87 11.05
CA ALA A 178 19.59 -4.97 11.22
C ALA A 178 19.49 -6.02 10.10
N ASP A 179 18.27 -6.40 9.69
CA ASP A 179 18.05 -7.49 8.72
C ASP A 179 18.09 -7.06 7.25
N LEU A 180 18.09 -5.76 6.98
CA LEU A 180 18.11 -5.17 5.63
C LEU A 180 19.09 -5.88 4.70
N ASN A 181 18.58 -6.36 3.57
CA ASN A 181 19.28 -7.21 2.61
C ASN A 181 19.10 -6.67 1.18
N PRO A 182 20.16 -6.19 0.51
CA PRO A 182 20.05 -5.67 -0.86
C PRO A 182 19.71 -6.74 -1.91
N ARG A 183 19.69 -8.03 -1.54
CA ARG A 183 19.26 -9.14 -2.42
C ARG A 183 17.75 -9.38 -2.37
N GLU A 184 17.04 -8.70 -1.47
CA GLU A 184 15.58 -8.75 -1.35
C GLU A 184 14.97 -7.46 -1.90
N GLU A 185 13.64 -7.42 -2.00
CA GLU A 185 12.94 -6.20 -2.41
C GLU A 185 13.02 -5.13 -1.30
N LEU A 186 13.78 -4.07 -1.55
CA LEU A 186 13.98 -2.98 -0.59
C LEU A 186 12.84 -1.94 -0.56
N THR A 187 11.88 -2.01 -1.50
CA THR A 187 10.80 -1.02 -1.64
C THR A 187 9.98 -0.85 -0.36
N TRP A 188 9.56 -1.95 0.26
CA TRP A 188 8.79 -1.94 1.51
C TRP A 188 9.61 -1.42 2.68
N THR A 189 10.90 -1.74 2.72
CA THR A 189 11.81 -1.23 3.74
C THR A 189 12.04 0.27 3.61
N LEU A 190 12.19 0.79 2.38
CA LEU A 190 12.28 2.24 2.14
C LEU A 190 10.99 2.95 2.55
N TRP A 191 9.83 2.41 2.15
CA TRP A 191 8.53 2.99 2.52
C TRP A 191 8.39 3.06 4.05
N PHE A 192 8.68 1.98 4.76
CA PHE A 192 8.61 1.97 6.22
C PHE A 192 9.63 2.94 6.87
N LEU A 193 10.93 2.77 6.57
CA LEU A 193 11.98 3.50 7.28
C LEU A 193 11.99 4.99 6.97
N THR A 194 11.56 5.43 5.78
CA THR A 194 11.53 6.87 5.49
C THR A 194 10.53 7.63 6.35
N HIS A 195 9.59 6.96 7.01
CA HIS A 195 8.66 7.61 7.93
C HIS A 195 9.29 7.85 9.31
N TYR A 196 10.20 6.98 9.73
CA TYR A 196 10.73 6.92 11.10
C TYR A 196 12.19 7.34 11.23
N LEU A 197 12.95 7.41 10.14
CA LEU A 197 14.36 7.79 10.17
C LEU A 197 14.56 9.23 9.71
N ASP A 198 15.53 9.88 10.34
CA ASP A 198 16.04 11.18 9.91
C ASP A 198 17.03 11.01 8.74
N GLU A 199 17.26 12.09 7.99
CA GLU A 199 18.11 12.06 6.78
C GLU A 199 19.56 11.64 7.05
N ASP A 200 20.08 12.05 8.22
CA ASP A 200 21.46 11.81 8.65
C ASP A 200 21.63 10.45 9.37
N ASP A 201 20.55 9.68 9.54
CA ASP A 201 20.62 8.38 10.19
C ASP A 201 21.49 7.42 9.39
N THR A 202 22.50 6.90 10.08
CA THR A 202 23.36 5.82 9.58
C THR A 202 23.21 4.59 10.48
N TRP A 203 23.32 3.41 9.89
CA TRP A 203 23.30 2.16 10.64
C TRP A 203 24.13 1.08 9.99
N MET A 204 24.41 0.04 10.75
CA MET A 204 25.10 -1.15 10.29
C MET A 204 24.14 -2.33 10.30
N THR A 205 24.06 -3.08 9.21
CA THR A 205 23.27 -4.32 9.16
C THR A 205 24.01 -5.43 9.91
N ARG A 206 23.31 -6.52 10.23
CA ARG A 206 23.93 -7.73 10.79
C ARG A 206 24.98 -8.37 9.88
N ARG A 207 25.04 -7.97 8.61
CA ARG A 207 26.02 -8.40 7.60
C ARG A 207 27.27 -7.51 7.58
N GLY A 208 27.36 -6.50 8.44
CA GLY A 208 28.48 -5.57 8.53
C GLY A 208 28.48 -4.47 7.46
N GLU A 209 27.35 -4.24 6.79
CA GLU A 209 27.23 -3.20 5.78
C GLU A 209 26.72 -1.90 6.42
N THR A 210 27.36 -0.76 6.13
CA THR A 210 26.83 0.55 6.50
C THR A 210 25.76 1.01 5.51
N TRP A 211 24.66 1.56 6.04
CA TRP A 211 23.50 2.03 5.31
C TRP A 211 23.01 3.38 5.86
N ASN A 212 22.31 4.12 5.00
CA ASN A 212 21.56 5.34 5.29
C ASN A 212 20.35 5.41 4.34
N LEU A 213 19.46 6.39 4.52
CA LEU A 213 18.29 6.57 3.65
C LEU A 213 18.69 6.85 2.19
N GLU A 214 19.72 7.68 1.94
CA GLU A 214 20.18 7.96 0.57
C GLU A 214 20.56 6.69 -0.21
N LYS A 215 21.22 5.73 0.45
CA LYS A 215 21.58 4.45 -0.17
C LYS A 215 20.36 3.58 -0.46
N LEU A 216 19.33 3.60 0.39
CA LEU A 216 18.05 2.95 0.09
C LEU A 216 17.36 3.60 -1.12
N VAL A 217 17.32 4.93 -1.17
CA VAL A 217 16.77 5.70 -2.30
C VAL A 217 17.53 5.41 -3.59
N GLN A 218 18.86 5.34 -3.54
CA GLN A 218 19.69 4.98 -4.70
C GLN A 218 19.35 3.59 -5.24
N ASN A 219 19.17 2.59 -4.36
CA ASN A 219 18.73 1.26 -4.76
C ASN A 219 17.35 1.29 -5.41
N GLN A 220 16.42 2.06 -4.84
CA GLN A 220 15.07 2.20 -5.36
C GLN A 220 15.04 2.88 -6.75
N ILE A 221 15.90 3.88 -6.98
CA ILE A 221 16.09 4.52 -8.28
C ILE A 221 16.55 3.49 -9.33
N ASN A 222 17.40 2.54 -8.94
CA ASN A 222 17.93 1.52 -9.85
C ASN A 222 16.94 0.38 -10.13
N THR A 223 15.83 0.29 -9.40
CA THR A 223 14.82 -0.75 -9.63
C THR A 223 14.01 -0.48 -10.90
N GLN A 224 13.83 -1.51 -11.74
CA GLN A 224 13.05 -1.42 -12.97
C GLN A 224 11.55 -1.49 -12.68
N VAL A 225 10.84 -0.36 -12.86
CA VAL A 225 9.39 -0.24 -12.57
C VAL A 225 8.58 -1.26 -13.39
N THR A 226 8.93 -1.46 -14.66
CA THR A 226 8.24 -2.37 -15.57
C THR A 226 8.50 -3.86 -15.29
N GLU A 227 9.41 -4.22 -14.39
CA GLU A 227 9.67 -5.63 -14.04
C GLU A 227 9.09 -6.00 -12.67
N ALA A 228 8.68 -5.01 -11.88
CA ALA A 228 8.15 -5.22 -10.55
C ALA A 228 6.67 -5.68 -10.54
N ALA A 229 6.24 -6.21 -9.39
CA ALA A 229 4.86 -6.53 -9.10
C ALA A 229 3.98 -5.26 -9.12
N CYS A 230 2.67 -5.44 -9.35
CA CYS A 230 1.69 -4.34 -9.44
C CYS A 230 2.13 -3.19 -10.37
N GLY A 231 2.89 -3.51 -11.44
CA GLY A 231 3.40 -2.53 -12.40
C GLY A 231 4.46 -1.58 -11.85
N GLY A 232 5.09 -1.90 -10.71
CA GLY A 232 6.08 -1.06 -10.04
C GLY A 232 5.49 0.20 -9.41
N THR A 233 4.18 0.23 -9.16
CA THR A 233 3.50 1.35 -8.51
C THR A 233 3.94 1.51 -7.05
N HIS A 234 4.12 0.42 -6.30
CA HIS A 234 4.71 0.46 -4.95
C HIS A 234 6.13 1.04 -4.97
N ASN A 235 6.92 0.75 -6.02
CA ASN A 235 8.26 1.31 -6.17
C ASN A 235 8.24 2.83 -6.31
N LEU A 236 7.27 3.35 -7.06
CA LEU A 236 7.08 4.79 -7.26
C LEU A 236 6.48 5.44 -6.01
N TYR A 237 5.59 4.75 -5.31
CA TYR A 237 5.04 5.21 -4.04
C TYR A 237 6.16 5.42 -3.03
N ALA A 238 6.96 4.37 -2.75
CA ALA A 238 8.03 4.44 -1.75
C ALA A 238 9.05 5.53 -2.07
N LEU A 239 9.42 5.67 -3.34
CA LEU A 239 10.33 6.71 -3.80
C LEU A 239 9.74 8.12 -3.63
N SER A 240 8.44 8.28 -3.90
CA SER A 240 7.72 9.54 -3.74
C SER A 240 7.57 9.91 -2.27
N ALA A 241 7.20 8.97 -1.41
CA ALA A 241 7.12 9.16 0.03
C ALA A 241 8.49 9.58 0.61
N ALA A 242 9.57 8.90 0.21
CA ALA A 242 10.91 9.23 0.66
C ALA A 242 11.35 10.61 0.22
N ARG A 243 11.19 10.94 -1.07
CA ARG A 243 11.48 12.28 -1.59
C ARG A 243 10.68 13.34 -0.83
N ASN A 244 9.40 13.10 -0.59
CA ASN A 244 8.52 14.10 0.02
C ASN A 244 8.87 14.33 1.48
N ASN A 245 9.27 13.27 2.21
CA ASN A 245 9.77 13.41 3.56
C ASN A 245 11.05 14.25 3.60
N HIS A 246 12.00 13.98 2.69
CA HIS A 246 13.25 14.75 2.54
C HIS A 246 12.97 16.26 2.37
N VAL A 247 12.15 16.62 1.38
CA VAL A 247 11.80 18.05 1.14
C VAL A 247 11.11 18.66 2.36
N ARG A 248 10.20 17.93 3.00
CA ARG A 248 9.45 18.40 4.17
C ARG A 248 10.36 18.64 5.38
N ASN A 249 11.47 17.92 5.47
CA ASN A 249 12.46 18.07 6.54
C ASN A 249 13.53 19.12 6.22
N GLY A 250 13.38 19.86 5.11
CA GLY A 250 14.29 20.92 4.70
C GLY A 250 15.41 20.45 3.79
N GLY A 251 15.42 19.17 3.42
CA GLY A 251 16.38 18.59 2.49
C GLY A 251 16.29 19.21 1.09
N GLU A 252 17.45 19.50 0.51
CA GLU A 252 17.56 20.05 -0.84
C GLU A 252 17.41 18.95 -1.91
N ILE A 253 16.71 19.25 -3.01
CA ILE A 253 16.64 18.35 -4.18
C ILE A 253 17.94 18.42 -4.98
N ARG A 254 18.93 17.65 -4.54
CA ARG A 254 20.23 17.47 -5.21
C ARG A 254 20.70 16.02 -5.11
N GLY A 255 21.73 15.65 -5.87
CA GLY A 255 22.32 14.31 -5.82
C GLY A 255 21.28 13.20 -6.06
N VAL A 256 21.20 12.24 -5.14
CA VAL A 256 20.26 11.10 -5.24
C VAL A 256 18.79 11.55 -5.22
N TRP A 257 18.47 12.61 -4.47
CA TRP A 257 17.12 13.14 -4.36
C TRP A 257 16.64 13.82 -5.64
N LEU A 258 17.56 14.44 -6.39
CA LEU A 258 17.26 14.94 -7.73
C LEU A 258 16.98 13.80 -8.71
N GLN A 259 17.74 12.70 -8.65
CA GLN A 259 17.48 11.52 -9.46
C GLN A 259 16.11 10.88 -9.12
N ALA A 260 15.76 10.83 -7.83
CA ALA A 260 14.45 10.39 -7.37
C ALA A 260 13.32 11.27 -7.94
N ASP A 261 13.42 12.59 -7.77
CA ASP A 261 12.46 13.57 -8.29
C ASP A 261 12.28 13.44 -9.81
N GLN A 262 13.38 13.31 -10.56
CA GLN A 262 13.34 13.11 -12.02
C GLN A 262 12.66 11.80 -12.41
N LYS A 263 12.93 10.70 -11.70
CA LYS A 263 12.27 9.41 -11.95
C LYS A 263 10.77 9.52 -11.69
N ILE A 264 10.36 10.12 -10.58
CA ILE A 264 8.93 10.34 -10.24
C ILE A 264 8.24 11.17 -11.33
N LYS A 265 8.81 12.33 -11.69
CA LYS A 265 8.27 13.21 -12.74
C LYS A 265 8.14 12.51 -14.08
N ARG A 266 9.15 11.72 -14.48
CA ARG A 266 9.11 10.92 -15.71
C ARG A 266 7.92 9.96 -15.70
N TYR A 267 7.69 9.26 -14.59
CA TYR A 267 6.57 8.32 -14.50
C TYR A 267 5.21 9.01 -14.36
N LEU A 268 5.13 10.24 -13.82
CA LEU A 268 3.90 11.04 -13.85
C LEU A 268 3.51 11.39 -15.29
N VAL A 269 4.48 11.82 -16.10
CA VAL A 269 4.27 12.07 -17.54
C VAL A 269 3.86 10.78 -18.26
N ALA A 270 4.53 9.66 -17.98
CA ALA A 270 4.18 8.37 -18.58
C ALA A 270 2.76 7.92 -18.18
N ALA A 271 2.39 8.03 -16.91
CA ALA A 271 1.05 7.71 -16.44
C ALA A 271 -0.02 8.56 -17.13
N LYS A 272 0.19 9.89 -17.19
CA LYS A 272 -0.72 10.79 -17.89
C LYS A 272 -0.90 10.40 -19.37
N SER A 273 0.16 9.96 -20.04
CA SER A 273 0.08 9.51 -21.45
C SER A 273 -0.65 8.17 -21.63
N LEU A 274 -0.68 7.32 -20.60
CA LEU A 274 -1.34 6.02 -20.63
C LEU A 274 -2.80 6.07 -20.15
N GLN A 275 -3.20 7.15 -19.48
CA GLN A 275 -4.55 7.30 -18.98
C GLN A 275 -5.56 7.31 -20.13
N ARG A 276 -6.64 6.56 -19.96
CA ARG A 276 -7.72 6.47 -20.94
C ARG A 276 -8.65 7.68 -20.82
N PRO A 277 -9.44 7.98 -21.87
CA PRO A 277 -10.38 9.11 -21.84
C PRO A 277 -11.42 9.07 -20.70
N ASP A 278 -11.70 7.89 -20.14
CA ASP A 278 -12.60 7.69 -19.00
C ASP A 278 -11.91 7.79 -17.62
N GLY A 279 -10.64 8.23 -17.60
CA GLY A 279 -9.83 8.37 -16.38
C GLY A 279 -9.12 7.10 -15.90
N SER A 280 -9.43 5.93 -16.49
CA SER A 280 -8.84 4.66 -16.06
C SER A 280 -7.40 4.45 -16.54
N PHE A 281 -6.71 3.51 -15.88
CA PHE A 281 -5.36 3.08 -16.26
C PHE A 281 -5.33 1.64 -16.77
N PRO A 282 -4.44 1.32 -17.73
CA PRO A 282 -4.35 -0.01 -18.32
C PRO A 282 -3.98 -1.08 -17.29
N THR A 283 -4.51 -2.29 -17.44
CA THR A 283 -4.20 -3.44 -16.57
C THR A 283 -2.76 -3.93 -16.67
N ASN A 284 -2.05 -3.54 -17.73
CA ASN A 284 -0.63 -3.80 -17.92
C ASN A 284 0.28 -2.67 -17.39
N TYR A 285 -0.29 -1.64 -16.74
CA TYR A 285 0.43 -0.51 -16.16
C TYR A 285 1.36 0.15 -17.19
N PHE A 286 2.64 0.32 -16.86
CA PHE A 286 3.65 0.92 -17.75
C PHE A 286 4.17 -0.02 -18.84
N ARG A 287 3.75 -1.30 -18.88
CA ARG A 287 4.15 -2.24 -19.95
C ARG A 287 3.36 -2.03 -21.24
N GLY A 288 2.28 -1.27 -21.18
CA GLY A 288 1.45 -0.93 -22.33
C GLY A 288 -0.03 -1.04 -22.02
N TYR A 289 -0.85 -1.03 -23.06
CA TYR A 289 -2.29 -1.15 -22.90
C TYR A 289 -2.70 -2.56 -22.45
N GLY A 290 -3.72 -2.59 -21.60
CA GLY A 290 -4.44 -3.78 -21.18
C GLY A 290 -5.88 -3.36 -20.87
N TYR A 291 -6.84 -4.26 -21.10
CA TYR A 291 -8.26 -3.99 -20.87
C TYR A 291 -8.74 -4.82 -19.69
N PRO A 292 -9.35 -4.20 -18.66
CA PRO A 292 -9.86 -4.95 -17.53
C PRO A 292 -11.11 -5.75 -17.94
N LYS A 293 -11.22 -6.98 -17.43
CA LYS A 293 -12.33 -7.89 -17.69
C LYS A 293 -13.37 -7.91 -16.56
N SER A 294 -13.04 -7.34 -15.41
CA SER A 294 -13.88 -7.34 -14.21
C SER A 294 -13.82 -6.00 -13.49
N PHE A 295 -14.73 -5.78 -12.55
CA PHE A 295 -14.63 -4.66 -11.60
C PHE A 295 -13.32 -4.71 -10.82
N SER A 296 -12.95 -5.89 -10.29
CA SER A 296 -11.70 -6.09 -9.53
C SER A 296 -10.47 -5.65 -10.33
N GLU A 297 -10.38 -6.01 -11.62
CA GLU A 297 -9.27 -5.58 -12.48
C GLU A 297 -9.29 -4.07 -12.77
N GLN A 298 -10.47 -3.45 -12.91
CA GLN A 298 -10.62 -2.00 -13.12
C GLN A 298 -10.06 -1.21 -11.93
N VAL A 299 -10.45 -1.60 -10.72
CA VAL A 299 -9.98 -0.94 -9.49
C VAL A 299 -8.54 -1.31 -9.16
N ALA A 300 -8.07 -2.51 -9.52
CA ALA A 300 -6.69 -2.91 -9.30
C ALA A 300 -5.69 -1.99 -10.01
N SER A 301 -5.79 -1.85 -11.33
CA SER A 301 -4.82 -1.04 -12.06
C SER A 301 -4.95 0.44 -11.74
N SER A 302 -6.18 0.96 -11.76
CA SER A 302 -6.42 2.38 -11.54
C SER A 302 -6.13 2.78 -10.09
N GLY A 303 -6.49 1.96 -9.11
CA GLY A 303 -6.23 2.20 -7.69
C GLY A 303 -4.75 2.28 -7.38
N HIS A 304 -3.97 1.26 -7.77
CA HIS A 304 -2.52 1.27 -7.59
C HIS A 304 -1.85 2.46 -8.29
N MET A 305 -2.29 2.79 -9.52
CA MET A 305 -1.75 3.93 -10.26
C MET A 305 -2.06 5.24 -9.53
N MET A 306 -3.31 5.46 -9.14
CA MET A 306 -3.70 6.70 -8.49
C MET A 306 -3.09 6.86 -7.11
N GLU A 307 -2.90 5.79 -6.36
CA GLU A 307 -2.28 5.87 -5.03
C GLU A 307 -0.88 6.48 -5.12
N TRP A 308 0.00 5.96 -5.99
CA TRP A 308 1.34 6.53 -6.12
C TRP A 308 1.32 7.90 -6.82
N ILE A 309 0.42 8.15 -7.78
CA ILE A 309 0.28 9.46 -8.45
C ILE A 309 -0.05 10.53 -7.41
N VAL A 310 -1.01 10.26 -6.53
CA VAL A 310 -1.42 11.21 -5.49
C VAL A 310 -0.30 11.44 -4.49
N VAL A 311 0.61 10.50 -4.24
CA VAL A 311 1.80 10.77 -3.42
C VAL A 311 2.88 11.52 -4.21
N GLY A 312 3.10 11.18 -5.48
CA GLY A 312 4.17 11.74 -6.31
C GLY A 312 3.91 13.13 -6.87
N ALA A 313 2.64 13.50 -7.07
CA ALA A 313 2.23 14.80 -7.60
C ALA A 313 2.43 15.92 -6.57
N ASP A 314 2.83 17.11 -7.02
CA ASP A 314 2.82 18.29 -6.17
C ASP A 314 1.39 18.77 -5.86
N GLN A 315 1.24 19.76 -4.98
CA GLN A 315 -0.09 20.22 -4.52
C GLN A 315 -0.90 20.92 -5.62
N THR A 316 -0.23 21.53 -6.59
CA THR A 316 -0.89 22.23 -7.71
C THR A 316 -1.36 21.23 -8.76
N GLN A 317 -0.59 20.17 -8.99
CA GLN A 317 -0.93 19.09 -9.90
C GLN A 317 -2.19 18.32 -9.48
N LEU A 318 -2.59 18.33 -8.21
CA LEU A 318 -3.83 17.67 -7.78
C LEU A 318 -5.10 18.28 -8.40
N ASP A 319 -5.05 19.52 -8.88
CA ASP A 319 -6.13 20.16 -9.65
C ASP A 319 -6.01 19.88 -11.16
N ASP A 320 -5.00 19.13 -11.61
CA ASP A 320 -4.91 18.74 -13.01
C ASP A 320 -6.09 17.81 -13.35
N LYS A 321 -6.83 18.17 -14.41
CA LYS A 321 -8.00 17.41 -14.89
C LYS A 321 -7.78 15.91 -15.03
N TRP A 322 -6.58 15.48 -15.42
CA TRP A 322 -6.26 14.06 -15.62
C TRP A 322 -6.17 13.31 -14.27
N ILE A 323 -5.69 13.96 -13.20
CA ILE A 323 -5.72 13.39 -11.85
C ILE A 323 -7.17 13.35 -11.34
N GLU A 324 -7.91 14.45 -11.49
CA GLU A 324 -9.33 14.53 -11.11
C GLU A 324 -10.16 13.42 -11.79
N GLN A 325 -9.95 13.20 -13.09
CA GLN A 325 -10.60 12.12 -13.85
C GLN A 325 -10.24 10.72 -13.32
N GLY A 326 -9.00 10.49 -12.89
CA GLY A 326 -8.60 9.23 -12.29
C GLY A 326 -9.26 8.98 -10.92
N ILE A 327 -9.34 10.02 -10.08
CA ILE A 327 -10.04 9.98 -8.80
C ILE A 327 -11.54 9.76 -9.00
N GLN A 328 -12.14 10.49 -9.93
CA GLN A 328 -13.55 10.36 -10.30
C GLN A 328 -13.83 8.93 -10.78
N HIS A 329 -13.00 8.40 -11.69
CA HIS A 329 -13.15 7.04 -12.20
C HIS A 329 -13.21 6.00 -11.08
N ILE A 330 -12.23 5.99 -10.18
CA ILE A 330 -12.20 5.02 -9.08
C ILE A 330 -13.44 5.18 -8.18
N SER A 331 -13.78 6.41 -7.84
CA SER A 331 -14.92 6.70 -6.96
C SER A 331 -16.24 6.18 -7.56
N GLU A 332 -16.50 6.48 -8.84
CA GLU A 332 -17.69 5.99 -9.55
C GLU A 332 -17.75 4.46 -9.61
N LYS A 333 -16.62 3.78 -9.81
CA LYS A 333 -16.58 2.31 -9.87
C LYS A 333 -16.87 1.68 -8.52
N LEU A 334 -16.29 2.22 -7.44
CA LEU A 334 -16.53 1.72 -6.08
C LEU A 334 -18.01 1.89 -5.69
N ILE A 335 -18.65 3.00 -6.04
CA ILE A 335 -20.07 3.25 -5.76
C ILE A 335 -20.97 2.36 -6.63
N LYS A 336 -20.69 2.30 -7.94
CA LYS A 336 -21.50 1.56 -8.91
C LYS A 336 -21.50 0.05 -8.65
N TYR A 337 -20.33 -0.50 -8.33
CA TYR A 337 -20.13 -1.95 -8.14
C TYR A 337 -19.95 -2.29 -6.65
N ARG A 338 -20.56 -1.50 -5.77
CA ARG A 338 -20.47 -1.67 -4.33
C ARG A 338 -20.86 -3.06 -3.86
N ASP A 339 -21.80 -3.73 -4.53
CA ASP A 339 -22.28 -5.06 -4.16
C ASP A 339 -21.48 -6.20 -4.83
N GLU A 340 -20.55 -5.89 -5.74
CA GLU A 340 -19.71 -6.90 -6.40
C GLU A 340 -18.49 -7.29 -5.56
N SER A 341 -18.08 -8.55 -5.63
CA SER A 341 -16.86 -9.01 -4.98
C SER A 341 -15.61 -8.34 -5.58
N ALA A 342 -14.68 -7.90 -4.74
CA ALA A 342 -13.39 -7.34 -5.18
C ALA A 342 -12.22 -7.96 -4.42
N GLU A 343 -11.06 -8.06 -5.07
CA GLU A 343 -9.84 -8.46 -4.39
C GLU A 343 -9.43 -7.41 -3.34
N CYS A 344 -9.11 -7.89 -2.14
CA CYS A 344 -8.83 -7.09 -0.95
C CYS A 344 -7.73 -6.04 -1.15
N GLY A 345 -6.54 -6.45 -1.62
CA GLY A 345 -5.42 -5.54 -1.81
C GLY A 345 -5.73 -4.43 -2.83
N PRO A 346 -6.10 -4.79 -4.08
CA PRO A 346 -6.59 -3.84 -5.08
C PRO A 346 -7.64 -2.85 -4.59
N LEU A 347 -8.67 -3.34 -3.90
CA LEU A 347 -9.75 -2.51 -3.35
C LEU A 347 -9.20 -1.46 -2.39
N TYR A 348 -8.40 -1.87 -1.41
CA TYR A 348 -7.89 -0.94 -0.42
C TYR A 348 -6.81 0.01 -0.95
N HIS A 349 -6.01 -0.37 -1.96
CA HIS A 349 -5.15 0.60 -2.66
C HIS A 349 -5.98 1.68 -3.40
N ALA A 350 -7.11 1.28 -3.99
CA ALA A 350 -8.02 2.23 -4.61
C ALA A 350 -8.62 3.20 -3.57
N VAL A 351 -9.08 2.71 -2.42
CA VAL A 351 -9.59 3.56 -1.33
C VAL A 351 -8.49 4.43 -0.73
N SER A 352 -7.28 3.89 -0.54
CA SER A 352 -6.11 4.64 -0.06
C SER A 352 -5.81 5.86 -0.94
N ALA A 353 -5.86 5.70 -2.27
CA ALA A 353 -5.72 6.81 -3.20
C ALA A 353 -6.77 7.91 -2.97
N LEU A 354 -8.03 7.53 -2.72
CA LEU A 354 -9.12 8.46 -2.44
C LEU A 354 -8.93 9.20 -1.11
N VAL A 355 -8.55 8.48 -0.05
CA VAL A 355 -8.28 9.04 1.28
C VAL A 355 -7.12 10.04 1.20
N LEU A 356 -6.02 9.66 0.54
CA LEU A 356 -4.86 10.53 0.32
C LEU A 356 -5.25 11.79 -0.47
N TYR A 357 -6.04 11.65 -1.54
CA TYR A 357 -6.46 12.78 -2.36
C TYR A 357 -7.31 13.75 -1.53
N ARG A 358 -8.34 13.26 -0.84
CA ARG A 358 -9.21 14.06 0.03
C ARG A 358 -8.40 14.83 1.07
N GLU A 359 -7.50 14.16 1.78
CA GLU A 359 -6.68 14.76 2.82
C GLU A 359 -5.79 15.87 2.28
N ARG A 360 -5.09 15.61 1.17
CA ARG A 360 -4.25 16.61 0.53
C ARG A 360 -5.06 17.81 0.04
N MET A 361 -6.26 17.59 -0.49
CA MET A 361 -7.15 18.66 -0.93
C MET A 361 -7.69 19.49 0.24
N ASN A 362 -7.87 18.86 1.41
CA ASN A 362 -8.26 19.53 2.66
C ASN A 362 -7.07 20.13 3.43
N GLY A 363 -5.85 20.07 2.87
CA GLY A 363 -4.66 20.63 3.51
C GLY A 363 -4.20 19.87 4.76
N VAL A 364 -4.62 18.60 4.91
CA VAL A 364 -4.15 17.74 5.98
C VAL A 364 -2.66 17.45 5.75
N ALA A 365 -1.85 17.74 6.75
CA ALA A 365 -0.42 17.47 6.69
C ALA A 365 -0.18 15.97 6.70
N TRP A 366 0.86 15.53 5.98
CA TRP A 366 1.33 14.16 6.08
C TRP A 366 1.76 13.87 7.53
N PRO A 367 1.37 12.72 8.09
CA PRO A 367 1.66 12.41 9.49
C PRO A 367 3.16 12.35 9.77
N ARG A 368 3.57 12.70 10.98
CA ARG A 368 4.92 12.47 11.49
C ARG A 368 4.80 11.59 12.74
N PRO A 369 5.70 10.60 12.95
CA PRO A 369 5.69 9.82 14.17
C PRO A 369 5.76 10.73 15.39
N GLU A 370 4.81 10.58 16.30
CA GLU A 370 4.87 11.26 17.59
C GLU A 370 5.86 10.54 18.51
N GLN A 371 6.51 11.30 19.39
CA GLN A 371 7.43 10.73 20.40
C GLN A 371 6.67 10.10 21.58
N GLU A 372 5.43 10.51 21.82
CA GLU A 372 4.61 10.06 22.95
C GLU A 372 3.50 9.10 22.50
N PRO A 373 3.14 8.09 23.31
CA PRO A 373 2.09 7.14 22.97
C PRO A 373 0.71 7.82 22.92
N SER A 374 -0.06 7.56 21.87
CA SER A 374 -1.48 7.91 21.80
C SER A 374 -2.28 7.08 22.80
N SER A 375 -3.37 7.66 23.34
CA SER A 375 -4.27 6.95 24.26
C SER A 375 -4.99 5.82 23.52
N ILE A 376 -4.71 4.57 23.88
CA ILE A 376 -5.41 3.40 23.37
C ILE A 376 -6.75 3.27 24.09
N ASN A 377 -7.85 3.19 23.34
CA ASN A 377 -9.16 2.96 23.93
C ASN A 377 -9.33 1.49 24.32
N PRO A 378 -9.81 1.15 25.53
CA PRO A 378 -10.05 -0.24 25.91
C PRO A 378 -11.00 -0.93 24.93
N LEU A 379 -10.66 -2.13 24.48
CA LEU A 379 -11.57 -2.95 23.69
C LEU A 379 -12.87 -3.22 24.48
N PRO A 380 -14.04 -3.24 23.81
CA PRO A 380 -15.28 -3.66 24.45
C PRO A 380 -15.12 -5.10 24.96
N ALA A 381 -15.61 -5.36 26.17
CA ALA A 381 -15.67 -6.72 26.69
C ALA A 381 -16.53 -7.56 25.73
N ALA A 382 -16.03 -8.74 25.33
CA ALA A 382 -16.78 -9.67 24.49
C ALA A 382 -18.15 -9.91 25.13
N SER A 383 -19.21 -9.41 24.50
CA SER A 383 -20.56 -9.69 24.96
C SER A 383 -20.79 -11.17 24.70
N THR A 384 -20.87 -11.98 25.76
CA THR A 384 -21.53 -13.28 25.68
C THR A 384 -22.95 -13.00 25.22
N LEU A 385 -23.22 -13.19 23.93
CA LEU A 385 -24.58 -13.26 23.44
C LEU A 385 -25.26 -14.42 24.16
N THR A 386 -26.05 -14.04 25.15
CA THR A 386 -27.02 -14.89 25.83
C THR A 386 -27.83 -15.61 24.74
N LYS A 387 -27.84 -16.94 24.80
CA LYS A 387 -28.72 -17.83 24.03
C LYS A 387 -30.03 -17.11 23.70
N ILE A 388 -30.30 -16.93 22.41
CA ILE A 388 -31.61 -16.52 21.94
C ILE A 388 -32.62 -17.50 22.54
N GLN A 389 -33.53 -16.91 23.28
CA GLN A 389 -34.62 -17.52 24.00
C GLN A 389 -35.58 -18.14 22.97
N GLU A 390 -35.71 -19.47 23.00
CA GLU A 390 -36.77 -20.17 22.27
C GLU A 390 -38.12 -19.56 22.68
N SER A 391 -38.88 -19.06 21.69
CA SER A 391 -40.28 -18.71 21.88
C SER A 391 -41.17 -19.97 21.79
N PRO A 392 -42.35 -19.93 22.43
CA PRO A 392 -42.95 -21.10 23.07
C PRO A 392 -43.71 -22.02 22.10
N ALA A 393 -43.73 -23.29 22.48
CA ALA A 393 -44.43 -24.39 21.85
C ALA A 393 -45.92 -24.12 21.61
N ALA A 394 -46.39 -24.45 20.41
CA ALA A 394 -47.80 -24.69 20.11
C ALA A 394 -48.05 -26.21 20.06
N SER A 395 -48.88 -26.65 21.00
CA SER A 395 -49.79 -27.81 21.04
C SER A 395 -49.61 -29.02 20.11
N GLU A 396 -49.71 -30.19 20.76
CA GLU A 396 -49.81 -31.58 20.29
C GLU A 396 -50.69 -31.85 19.04
N PRO A 397 -50.59 -33.07 18.45
CA PRO A 397 -51.50 -34.13 18.92
C PRO A 397 -50.90 -35.54 19.06
N ALA A 398 -51.38 -36.21 20.13
CA ALA A 398 -51.85 -37.60 20.24
C ALA A 398 -50.94 -38.81 19.93
N THR A 399 -50.86 -39.66 20.96
CA THR A 399 -50.32 -41.02 21.07
C THR A 399 -51.17 -42.11 20.37
N MET A 400 -50.53 -43.17 19.82
CA MET A 400 -50.67 -44.60 20.24
C MET A 400 -49.97 -45.61 19.30
N SER A 401 -49.10 -46.43 19.93
CA SER A 401 -48.48 -47.78 19.76
C SER A 401 -48.93 -48.81 18.68
N PRO A 402 -48.39 -50.06 18.64
CA PRO A 402 -47.04 -50.54 18.23
C PRO A 402 -47.12 -51.74 17.21
N GLU A 403 -46.00 -52.46 16.95
CA GLU A 403 -45.83 -53.68 16.11
C GLU A 403 -45.77 -53.44 14.57
N GLN A 404 -44.90 -54.03 13.74
CA GLN A 404 -44.26 -55.36 13.70
C GLN A 404 -43.00 -55.35 12.79
N SER A 405 -42.11 -56.32 13.03
CA SER A 405 -40.89 -56.67 12.28
C SER A 405 -41.11 -57.05 10.81
N LEU A 406 -40.12 -56.79 9.92
CA LEU A 406 -39.51 -57.77 8.98
C LEU A 406 -38.40 -57.13 8.11
N GLU A 407 -37.39 -57.95 7.82
CA GLU A 407 -36.14 -57.66 7.14
C GLU A 407 -36.23 -57.64 5.59
N ALA A 408 -35.38 -56.79 5.00
CA ALA A 408 -34.60 -56.96 3.76
C ALA A 408 -35.18 -56.69 2.33
N LYS A 409 -34.53 -55.67 1.71
CA LYS A 409 -33.97 -55.57 0.33
C LYS A 409 -34.75 -54.82 -0.78
N PRO A 410 -34.04 -54.22 -1.78
CA PRO A 410 -33.97 -52.75 -1.97
C PRO A 410 -34.44 -52.26 -3.34
N LEU A 411 -34.59 -50.94 -3.53
CA LEU A 411 -34.50 -50.14 -4.79
C LEU A 411 -35.03 -48.71 -4.52
N PRO A 412 -34.76 -47.67 -5.36
CA PRO A 412 -33.53 -47.21 -5.97
C PRO A 412 -33.15 -45.78 -5.50
N GLU A 413 -31.94 -45.39 -5.87
CA GLU A 413 -31.31 -44.09 -5.70
C GLU A 413 -32.14 -42.91 -6.28
N GLN A 414 -32.50 -41.94 -5.43
CA GLN A 414 -32.83 -40.57 -5.84
C GLN A 414 -32.20 -39.57 -4.85
N THR A 415 -31.10 -39.01 -5.31
CA THR A 415 -30.43 -37.75 -4.95
C THR A 415 -31.11 -36.88 -3.88
N ALA A 416 -30.60 -36.98 -2.65
CA ALA A 416 -30.76 -35.94 -1.64
C ALA A 416 -29.83 -34.76 -1.95
N LYS A 417 -30.39 -33.55 -1.94
CA LYS A 417 -29.65 -32.27 -1.98
C LYS A 417 -28.62 -32.25 -0.85
N LYS A 418 -27.36 -31.98 -1.20
CA LYS A 418 -26.29 -31.69 -0.23
C LYS A 418 -26.52 -30.31 0.40
N PRO A 419 -26.24 -30.11 1.70
CA PRO A 419 -26.16 -28.78 2.30
C PRO A 419 -25.03 -27.98 1.64
N ILE A 420 -25.23 -26.67 1.50
CA ILE A 420 -24.24 -25.73 0.97
C ILE A 420 -23.05 -25.68 1.94
N ASP A 421 -21.88 -26.00 1.41
CA ASP A 421 -20.60 -25.95 2.10
C ASP A 421 -19.98 -24.57 1.86
N VAL A 422 -19.76 -23.78 2.90
CA VAL A 422 -19.32 -22.35 2.84
C VAL A 422 -17.81 -22.23 3.11
N THR A 423 -17.00 -23.26 2.88
CA THR A 423 -15.57 -23.24 3.24
C THR A 423 -14.57 -22.94 2.12
N GLU A 424 -14.99 -22.52 0.92
CA GLU A 424 -14.03 -22.17 -0.16
C GLU A 424 -13.92 -20.68 -0.49
N GLN A 425 -14.83 -19.81 -0.02
CA GLN A 425 -14.79 -18.38 -0.38
C GLN A 425 -13.68 -17.56 0.31
N ALA A 426 -13.07 -18.07 1.38
CA ALA A 426 -11.97 -17.38 2.08
C ALA A 426 -10.58 -17.55 1.42
N MET A 427 -10.46 -18.34 0.34
CA MET A 427 -9.16 -18.67 -0.27
C MET A 427 -8.72 -17.70 -1.37
N ASP A 428 -9.64 -16.92 -1.96
CA ASP A 428 -9.37 -16.12 -3.16
C ASP A 428 -9.14 -14.63 -2.91
N GLY A 429 -9.04 -14.19 -1.65
CA GLY A 429 -8.81 -12.78 -1.32
C GLY A 429 -9.92 -11.81 -1.79
N LYS A 430 -11.07 -12.34 -2.22
CA LYS A 430 -12.24 -11.58 -2.68
C LYS A 430 -13.17 -11.27 -1.52
N ILE A 431 -13.62 -10.03 -1.44
CA ILE A 431 -14.56 -9.53 -0.41
C ILE A 431 -15.85 -9.12 -1.09
N SER A 432 -16.99 -9.59 -0.60
CA SER A 432 -18.34 -9.19 -1.01
C SER A 432 -19.11 -8.61 0.18
N ILE A 433 -20.14 -7.79 -0.08
CA ILE A 433 -21.01 -7.27 0.99
C ILE A 433 -21.96 -8.39 1.41
N SER A 434 -22.05 -8.69 2.71
CA SER A 434 -23.14 -9.48 3.28
C SER A 434 -24.39 -8.61 3.36
N ILE A 435 -25.36 -8.83 2.46
CA ILE A 435 -26.67 -8.16 2.47
C ILE A 435 -27.75 -9.21 2.70
N ASP A 436 -28.70 -8.90 3.59
CA ASP A 436 -29.95 -9.61 3.80
C ASP A 436 -30.81 -9.53 2.51
N GLU A 437 -31.03 -10.67 1.84
CA GLU A 437 -31.60 -10.78 0.48
C GLU A 437 -33.12 -10.51 0.43
N SER A 438 -33.54 -9.27 0.67
CA SER A 438 -34.92 -8.85 0.43
C SER A 438 -35.04 -7.57 -0.40
N ASP A 439 -34.27 -7.42 -1.49
CA ASP A 439 -34.69 -6.50 -2.55
C ASP A 439 -33.99 -6.74 -3.90
N LEU A 440 -34.77 -6.52 -4.98
CA LEU A 440 -34.37 -6.23 -6.35
C LEU A 440 -34.03 -7.38 -7.33
N SER A 441 -35.05 -7.69 -8.15
CA SER A 441 -34.93 -8.29 -9.47
C SER A 441 -34.88 -7.22 -10.58
N ARG A 442 -33.88 -7.25 -11.48
CA ARG A 442 -34.03 -6.96 -12.93
C ARG A 442 -32.70 -7.16 -13.69
N LYS A 443 -32.75 -7.87 -14.83
CA LYS A 443 -31.62 -8.17 -15.73
C LYS A 443 -31.49 -7.13 -16.86
N PRO A 444 -30.28 -6.78 -17.33
CA PRO A 444 -30.10 -6.06 -18.59
C PRO A 444 -29.76 -6.97 -19.78
N VAL A 445 -30.12 -6.47 -20.97
CA VAL A 445 -30.07 -7.10 -22.30
C VAL A 445 -28.77 -6.71 -23.04
N ALA A 446 -28.22 -7.64 -23.82
CA ALA A 446 -26.95 -7.51 -24.54
C ALA A 446 -27.07 -6.82 -25.92
N THR A 447 -26.03 -6.09 -26.33
CA THR A 447 -25.81 -5.63 -27.71
C THR A 447 -24.40 -6.01 -28.20
N LYS A 448 -24.30 -6.31 -29.50
CA LYS A 448 -23.19 -6.99 -30.19
C LYS A 448 -21.97 -6.09 -30.47
N PRO A 449 -20.76 -6.65 -30.66
CA PRO A 449 -19.52 -5.90 -30.86
C PRO A 449 -19.31 -5.44 -32.32
N VAL A 450 -18.58 -4.34 -32.48
CA VAL A 450 -18.11 -3.77 -33.76
C VAL A 450 -16.60 -4.02 -33.88
N GLU A 451 -16.18 -4.55 -35.02
CA GLU A 451 -14.79 -4.82 -35.41
C GLU A 451 -14.09 -3.53 -35.90
N ILE A 452 -12.86 -3.27 -35.46
CA ILE A 452 -12.00 -2.22 -36.03
C ILE A 452 -10.58 -2.75 -36.28
N LEU A 453 -10.09 -2.38 -37.46
CA LEU A 453 -8.88 -2.78 -38.18
C LEU A 453 -7.57 -2.39 -37.46
N ILE A 454 -6.58 -3.28 -37.55
CA ILE A 454 -5.19 -3.12 -37.09
C ILE A 454 -4.37 -2.41 -38.17
N ALA A 455 -3.52 -1.46 -37.79
CA ALA A 455 -2.47 -0.91 -38.65
C ALA A 455 -1.07 -1.23 -38.07
N PRO A 456 -0.03 -1.42 -38.91
CA PRO A 456 1.21 -2.10 -38.52
C PRO A 456 2.25 -1.18 -37.88
N GLU A 457 3.06 -1.79 -37.01
CA GLU A 457 4.31 -1.27 -36.47
C GLU A 457 5.40 -1.27 -37.56
N ASP A 458 6.10 -0.14 -37.75
CA ASP A 458 7.54 -0.08 -38.06
C ASP A 458 7.94 1.36 -38.42
N ALA A 459 8.75 1.99 -37.57
CA ALA A 459 9.58 3.13 -37.97
C ALA A 459 10.86 3.16 -37.13
N THR A 460 11.87 2.50 -37.70
CA THR A 460 13.26 2.41 -37.28
C THR A 460 13.92 3.79 -37.22
N ILE A 461 14.66 4.04 -36.15
CA ILE A 461 15.51 5.22 -35.94
C ILE A 461 16.72 5.14 -36.88
N ILE A 462 16.97 6.20 -37.66
CA ILE A 462 18.23 6.44 -38.37
C ILE A 462 18.96 7.62 -37.71
N LYS A 463 20.15 7.29 -37.20
CA LYS A 463 21.34 8.08 -36.78
C LYS A 463 21.21 9.57 -36.47
#